data_AF-A0A9P8CPH1-F1
#
_entry.id   AF-A0A9P8CPH1-F1
#
_cell.length_a   1.000
_cell.length_b   1.000
_cell.length_c   1.000
_cell.angle_alpha   90.00
_cell.angle_beta   90.00
_cell.angle_gamma   90.00
#
_symmetry.space_group_name_H-M   'P 1'
#
loop_
_entity.id
_entity.type
_entity.pdbx_description
1 polymer ?
#
loop_
_entity_poly.entity_id
_entity_poly.type
_entity_poly.pdbx_seq_one_letter_code
_entity_poly.pdbx_strand_id
1 'polypeptide(L)'
;MKAYMYDGLPGDQRLPHDSGREVGIDALAKLGVLYYHLPEIDGVNQLAAERGYKNRDEIRVSPEAMGDVYEDKVKMFFHEHLHEDEEIRYIRGGQGYFDVRSKDDEWVRVLLAKNDLLILPPGIYHRFTTDESNYVHAMRLFKDEPKWTPLNRSSDLDVNTHRQQYVQDSNDVQTDDDICILSLFDARTSAASNCGLRERLSRLAAPLIPLQSIDACVITAQAAEMSVNPSLPQRPSSSDHQEAGEKSRLELPASCDPPPSGTPSHQLVWIVFGGTGHMGRSLVKCALSRGDFVVSVGRVFEDDLHDTPGRSENLLRAVCDVRSRESVLRPVQRALDHFGRIDVVANCSGYGVIGACEDQDEHDLRNQFETNFMGTVHIIHATLPYFRRQNGGRYLIFSSTSGALGVPGLGPYCATKYAVEGLIEAMLYETDAFNIKATLIEPGLVRRDEPVTGDDPLPTWGHFLVKPPSESYAHATSPALHAKRMVQWLGDRQPTSAVKCAELVWQLAHCSYPPLRLLLGSYAIESIRDRMRSVTEELEDWKHLNFPTTADGELAMQDDPAIGDES
;
A
#
# COMPACT_ATOMS: atom_id res chain seq x y z
N MET A 1 35.39 9.67 -1.49
CA MET A 1 35.10 9.68 -0.04
C MET A 1 36.35 9.98 0.80
N LYS A 2 36.17 10.61 1.97
CA LYS A 2 37.16 10.72 3.07
C LYS A 2 36.45 10.33 4.38
N ALA A 3 37.07 9.53 5.24
CA ALA A 3 36.51 9.15 6.54
C ALA A 3 37.50 9.36 7.69
N TYR A 4 36.99 9.75 8.85
CA TYR A 4 37.77 10.12 10.04
C TYR A 4 36.92 10.07 11.30
N MET A 5 37.56 10.02 12.47
CA MET A 5 36.86 10.14 13.75
C MET A 5 36.36 11.57 13.92
N TYR A 6 35.10 11.73 14.32
CA TYR A 6 34.46 13.00 14.61
C TYR A 6 35.07 13.63 15.87
N ASP A 7 35.38 14.92 15.85
CA ASP A 7 36.09 15.61 16.95
C ASP A 7 35.29 15.78 18.26
N GLY A 8 33.97 15.64 18.20
CA GLY A 8 33.07 15.79 19.36
C GLY A 8 32.92 17.23 19.86
N LEU A 9 33.47 18.22 19.15
CA LEU A 9 33.41 19.62 19.54
C LEU A 9 32.00 20.19 19.31
N PRO A 10 31.51 21.11 20.17
CA PRO A 10 30.25 21.80 19.92
C PRO A 10 30.40 22.76 18.71
N GLY A 11 29.47 22.67 17.75
CA GLY A 11 29.48 23.47 16.53
C GLY A 11 28.26 23.20 15.65
N ASP A 12 28.20 23.84 14.47
CA ASP A 12 27.22 23.45 13.44
C ASP A 12 27.65 22.09 12.85
N GLN A 13 26.76 21.11 12.93
CA GLN A 13 26.90 19.76 12.38
C GLN A 13 27.41 19.69 10.93
N ARG A 14 27.16 20.75 10.13
CA ARG A 14 27.57 20.92 8.73
C ARG A 14 29.07 21.22 8.54
N LEU A 15 29.79 21.57 9.60
CA LEU A 15 31.24 21.75 9.59
C LEU A 15 31.97 20.39 9.48
N PRO A 16 33.26 20.34 9.08
CA PRO A 16 33.97 19.07 8.94
C PRO A 16 34.04 18.22 10.21
N HIS A 17 34.27 18.81 11.38
CA HIS A 17 34.46 18.09 12.66
C HIS A 17 35.57 17.01 12.60
N ASP A 18 36.70 17.33 11.95
CA ASP A 18 37.80 16.40 11.71
C ASP A 18 38.81 16.41 12.86
N SER A 19 38.88 15.30 13.60
CA SER A 19 39.85 15.11 14.69
C SER A 19 41.30 14.87 14.22
N GLY A 20 41.53 14.69 12.91
CA GLY A 20 42.81 14.26 12.35
C GLY A 20 43.11 12.76 12.48
N ARG A 21 42.24 11.96 13.12
CA ARG A 21 42.30 10.48 13.13
C ARG A 21 41.56 9.94 11.90
N GLU A 22 42.27 9.68 10.81
CA GLU A 22 41.67 9.06 9.61
C GLU A 22 41.18 7.63 9.86
N VAL A 23 40.10 7.24 9.17
CA VAL A 23 39.52 5.89 9.21
C VAL A 23 39.52 5.32 7.79
N GLY A 24 40.28 4.23 7.58
CA GLY A 24 40.39 3.57 6.28
C GLY A 24 39.13 2.81 5.87
N ILE A 25 38.99 2.54 4.58
CA ILE A 25 37.86 1.76 4.01
C ILE A 25 37.76 0.37 4.67
N ASP A 26 38.89 -0.28 4.94
CA ASP A 26 38.91 -1.60 5.61
C ASP A 26 38.36 -1.54 7.05
N ALA A 27 38.51 -0.40 7.74
CA ALA A 27 37.95 -0.20 9.07
C ALA A 27 36.44 0.06 9.01
N LEU A 28 35.94 0.75 7.98
CA LEU A 28 34.50 0.86 7.71
C LEU A 28 33.89 -0.51 7.34
N ALA A 29 34.58 -1.31 6.53
CA ALA A 29 34.14 -2.66 6.16
C ALA A 29 34.01 -3.59 7.39
N LYS A 30 34.87 -3.43 8.40
CA LYS A 30 34.76 -4.11 9.71
C LYS A 30 33.56 -3.67 10.55
N LEU A 31 32.88 -2.57 10.21
CA LEU A 31 31.59 -2.15 10.75
C LEU A 31 30.41 -2.58 9.86
N GLY A 32 30.67 -3.38 8.82
CA GLY A 32 29.71 -3.75 7.77
C GLY A 32 29.41 -2.63 6.76
N VAL A 33 30.05 -1.46 6.89
CA VAL A 33 29.82 -0.29 6.03
C VAL A 33 30.63 -0.44 4.74
N LEU A 34 29.93 -0.59 3.61
CA LEU A 34 30.57 -0.80 2.31
C LEU A 34 30.60 0.50 1.51
N TYR A 35 31.73 0.77 0.86
CA TYR A 35 31.94 1.94 0.03
C TYR A 35 32.36 1.56 -1.39
N TYR A 36 31.81 2.27 -2.38
CA TYR A 36 32.19 2.15 -3.78
C TYR A 36 32.33 3.55 -4.39
N HIS A 37 33.29 3.71 -5.30
CA HIS A 37 33.35 4.88 -6.18
C HIS A 37 32.91 4.45 -7.58
N LEU A 38 31.78 4.98 -8.05
CA LEU A 38 31.11 4.55 -9.28
C LEU A 38 30.90 5.77 -10.18
N PRO A 39 31.88 6.10 -11.06
CA PRO A 39 31.81 7.29 -11.92
C PRO A 39 30.64 7.29 -12.91
N GLU A 40 30.21 6.09 -13.32
CA GLU A 40 29.18 5.87 -14.32
C GLU A 40 27.98 5.12 -13.71
N ILE A 41 26.78 5.47 -14.16
CA ILE A 41 25.53 4.89 -13.62
C ILE A 41 25.43 3.37 -13.85
N ASP A 42 26.14 2.83 -14.83
CA ASP A 42 26.16 1.39 -15.09
C ASP A 42 26.86 0.59 -13.98
N GLY A 43 27.82 1.18 -13.27
CA GLY A 43 28.37 0.57 -12.06
C GLY A 43 27.35 0.46 -10.93
N VAL A 44 26.45 1.45 -10.82
CA VAL A 44 25.33 1.42 -9.87
C VAL A 44 24.28 0.40 -10.31
N ASN A 45 23.98 0.30 -11.60
CA ASN A 45 23.08 -0.71 -12.16
C ASN A 45 23.61 -2.13 -11.92
N GLN A 46 24.92 -2.36 -12.09
CA GLN A 46 25.56 -3.65 -11.83
C GLN A 46 25.48 -4.02 -10.34
N LEU A 47 25.89 -3.13 -9.44
CA LEU A 47 25.82 -3.37 -8.00
C LEU A 47 24.37 -3.61 -7.52
N ALA A 48 23.41 -2.91 -8.11
CA ALA A 48 21.98 -3.14 -7.87
C ALA A 48 21.52 -4.53 -8.30
N ALA A 49 21.94 -5.01 -9.48
CA ALA A 49 21.63 -6.36 -9.93
C ALA A 49 22.29 -7.43 -9.04
N GLU A 50 23.55 -7.23 -8.65
CA GLU A 50 24.32 -8.16 -7.80
C GLU A 50 23.76 -8.27 -6.37
N ARG A 51 23.29 -7.16 -5.78
CA ARG A 51 22.72 -7.14 -4.42
C ARG A 51 21.20 -7.24 -4.36
N GLY A 52 20.54 -7.38 -5.52
CA GLY A 52 19.09 -7.56 -5.62
C GLY A 52 18.27 -6.29 -5.32
N TYR A 53 18.81 -5.10 -5.59
CA TYR A 53 18.08 -3.84 -5.44
C TYR A 53 17.08 -3.64 -6.59
N LYS A 54 15.78 -3.74 -6.29
CA LYS A 54 14.68 -3.69 -7.26
C LYS A 54 14.18 -2.26 -7.50
N ASN A 55 14.21 -1.43 -6.45
CA ASN A 55 13.65 -0.09 -6.46
C ASN A 55 14.73 0.97 -6.26
N ARG A 56 14.47 2.17 -6.77
CA ARG A 56 15.31 3.36 -6.59
C ARG A 56 14.51 4.65 -6.71
N ASP A 57 14.94 5.67 -6.00
CA ASP A 57 14.44 7.04 -6.16
C ASP A 57 15.59 8.06 -6.02
N GLU A 58 15.26 9.35 -6.08
CA GLU A 58 16.24 10.43 -5.90
C GLU A 58 15.71 11.50 -4.94
N ILE A 59 16.58 11.99 -4.06
CA ILE A 59 16.30 13.09 -3.12
C ILE A 59 17.30 14.22 -3.35
N ARG A 60 16.82 15.47 -3.25
CA ARG A 60 17.66 16.67 -3.19
C ARG A 60 17.43 17.35 -1.84
N VAL A 61 18.49 17.49 -1.06
CA VAL A 61 18.45 18.13 0.25
C VAL A 61 19.18 19.47 0.12
N SER A 62 18.40 20.55 0.02
CA SER A 62 18.89 21.93 0.02
C SER A 62 17.78 22.92 0.38
N PRO A 63 18.11 24.16 0.82
CA PRO A 63 17.12 25.19 1.08
C PRO A 63 16.23 25.48 -0.14
N GLU A 64 16.80 25.48 -1.35
CA GLU A 64 16.06 25.69 -2.60
C GLU A 64 15.10 24.53 -2.91
N ALA A 65 15.49 23.29 -2.62
CA ALA A 65 14.68 22.11 -2.94
C ALA A 65 13.61 21.79 -1.88
N MET A 66 13.81 22.23 -0.63
CA MET A 66 12.95 21.90 0.51
C MET A 66 12.22 23.10 1.11
N GLY A 67 12.59 24.34 0.79
CA GLY A 67 11.97 25.54 1.34
C GLY A 67 12.06 25.60 2.86
N ASP A 68 10.99 26.09 3.50
CA ASP A 68 10.95 26.37 4.94
C ASP A 68 11.17 25.14 5.84
N VAL A 69 10.89 23.92 5.35
CA VAL A 69 11.10 22.68 6.12
C VAL A 69 12.56 22.18 6.10
N TYR A 70 13.46 22.82 5.36
CA TYR A 70 14.85 22.38 5.18
C TYR A 70 15.60 22.18 6.51
N GLU A 71 15.63 23.20 7.37
CA GLU A 71 16.41 23.15 8.63
C GLU A 71 15.88 22.06 9.57
N ASP A 72 14.56 21.83 9.62
CA ASP A 72 13.97 20.81 10.48
C ASP A 72 14.17 19.39 9.92
N LYS A 73 14.15 19.22 8.59
CA LYS A 73 14.56 17.94 7.96
C LYS A 73 16.03 17.64 8.21
N VAL A 74 16.93 18.62 8.11
CA VAL A 74 18.37 18.43 8.37
C VAL A 74 18.65 18.12 9.85
N LYS A 75 17.95 18.74 10.80
CA LYS A 75 17.99 18.33 12.22
C LYS A 75 17.49 16.90 12.43
N MET A 76 16.38 16.53 11.78
CA MET A 76 15.80 15.19 11.86
C MET A 76 16.74 14.12 11.32
N PHE A 77 17.37 14.35 10.15
CA PHE A 77 18.37 13.43 9.59
C PHE A 77 19.63 13.30 10.44
N PHE A 78 20.00 14.36 11.17
CA PHE A 78 21.17 14.36 12.05
C PHE A 78 20.88 13.78 13.45
N HIS A 79 19.62 13.51 13.78
CA HIS A 79 19.27 12.71 14.94
C HIS A 79 19.78 11.28 14.77
N GLU A 80 20.26 10.66 15.85
CA GLU A 80 20.82 9.31 15.79
C GLU A 80 19.74 8.24 15.67
N HIS A 81 19.79 7.44 14.60
CA HIS A 81 18.80 6.41 14.29
C HIS A 81 19.44 5.16 13.66
N LEU A 82 18.66 4.09 13.57
CA LEU A 82 18.97 2.91 12.75
C LEU A 82 17.82 2.59 11.79
N HIS A 83 18.11 1.72 10.82
CA HIS A 83 17.13 1.13 9.92
C HIS A 83 17.20 -0.41 9.98
N GLU A 84 16.07 -1.07 9.67
CA GLU A 84 15.94 -2.54 9.68
C GLU A 84 16.31 -3.18 8.32
N ASP A 85 16.47 -2.37 7.27
CA ASP A 85 17.02 -2.75 5.98
C ASP A 85 18.38 -2.05 5.75
N GLU A 86 19.09 -2.42 4.68
CA GLU A 86 20.30 -1.70 4.24
C GLU A 86 19.94 -0.26 3.81
N GLU A 87 20.68 0.73 4.30
CA GLU A 87 20.62 2.10 3.78
C GLU A 87 21.67 2.29 2.68
N ILE A 88 21.21 2.45 1.44
CA ILE A 88 22.07 2.73 0.29
C ILE A 88 21.91 4.18 -0.17
N ARG A 89 23.05 4.85 -0.40
CA ARG A 89 23.14 6.26 -0.84
C ARG A 89 24.21 6.41 -1.91
N TYR A 90 23.80 6.77 -3.13
CA TYR A 90 24.69 7.11 -4.24
C TYR A 90 24.60 8.60 -4.55
N ILE A 91 25.70 9.34 -4.41
CA ILE A 91 25.70 10.80 -4.57
C ILE A 91 25.81 11.17 -6.05
N ARG A 92 24.75 11.77 -6.60
CA ARG A 92 24.69 12.28 -7.99
C ARG A 92 25.25 13.70 -8.13
N GLY A 93 25.22 14.49 -7.06
CA GLY A 93 25.72 15.86 -7.01
C GLY A 93 25.77 16.40 -5.57
N GLY A 94 26.56 17.46 -5.36
CA GLY A 94 26.81 17.98 -4.02
C GLY A 94 27.65 17.03 -3.17
N GLN A 95 27.59 17.24 -1.85
CA GLN A 95 28.31 16.42 -0.86
C GLN A 95 27.60 16.43 0.50
N GLY A 96 27.94 15.48 1.37
CA GLY A 96 27.37 15.41 2.71
C GLY A 96 28.11 14.42 3.62
N TYR A 97 27.83 14.53 4.91
CA TYR A 97 28.43 13.71 5.95
C TYR A 97 27.44 12.63 6.41
N PHE A 98 27.90 11.39 6.33
CA PHE A 98 27.25 10.22 6.93
C PHE A 98 28.09 9.80 8.13
N ASP A 99 27.55 9.99 9.33
CA ASP A 99 28.25 9.58 10.55
C ASP A 99 27.71 8.22 10.98
N VAL A 100 28.60 7.29 11.33
CA VAL A 100 28.30 5.94 11.82
C VAL A 100 28.97 5.70 13.16
N ARG A 101 28.39 4.86 14.03
CA ARG A 101 29.03 4.46 15.29
C ARG A 101 30.12 3.42 15.06
N SER A 102 31.28 3.60 15.70
CA SER A 102 32.32 2.58 15.82
C SER A 102 31.93 1.50 16.84
N LYS A 103 32.76 0.45 16.98
CA LYS A 103 32.60 -0.57 18.03
C LYS A 103 32.67 0.02 19.45
N ASP A 104 33.47 1.07 19.63
CA ASP A 104 33.67 1.77 20.90
C ASP A 104 32.62 2.88 21.14
N ASP A 105 31.53 2.89 20.34
CA ASP A 105 30.49 3.92 20.31
C ASP A 105 31.03 5.34 20.02
N GLU A 106 32.23 5.47 19.42
CA GLU A 106 32.73 6.75 18.89
C GLU A 106 32.07 7.06 17.53
N TRP A 107 31.92 8.34 17.17
CA TRP A 107 31.42 8.74 15.85
C TRP A 107 32.54 8.69 14.79
N VAL A 108 32.30 7.97 13.70
CA VAL A 108 33.11 8.00 12.47
C VAL A 108 32.33 8.80 11.42
N ARG A 109 32.91 9.92 10.96
CA ARG A 109 32.34 10.77 9.92
C ARG A 109 32.84 10.36 8.54
N VAL A 110 31.92 10.14 7.61
CA VAL A 110 32.21 9.76 6.22
C VAL A 110 31.70 10.87 5.28
N LEU A 111 32.62 11.61 4.65
CA LEU A 111 32.30 12.57 3.61
C LEU A 111 32.10 11.84 2.27
N LEU A 112 30.88 11.86 1.76
CA LEU A 112 30.55 11.41 0.40
C LEU A 112 30.38 12.60 -0.52
N ALA A 113 31.01 12.54 -1.69
CA ALA A 113 30.85 13.50 -2.77
C ALA A 113 30.30 12.80 -4.02
N LYS A 114 30.00 13.56 -5.08
CA LYS A 114 29.53 13.02 -6.36
C LYS A 114 30.32 11.78 -6.82
N ASN A 115 29.59 10.75 -7.26
CA ASN A 115 30.04 9.41 -7.68
C ASN A 115 30.41 8.46 -6.53
N ASP A 116 30.36 8.88 -5.27
CA ASP A 116 30.51 7.99 -4.12
C ASP A 116 29.19 7.26 -3.81
N LEU A 117 29.29 5.97 -3.47
CA LEU A 117 28.19 5.15 -2.98
C LEU A 117 28.56 4.56 -1.61
N LEU A 118 27.64 4.66 -0.65
CA LEU A 118 27.74 4.05 0.67
C LEU A 118 26.56 3.08 0.90
N ILE A 119 26.85 1.94 1.52
CA ILE A 119 25.88 0.97 2.03
C ILE A 119 26.09 0.86 3.53
N LEU A 120 25.05 1.16 4.30
CA LEU A 120 24.99 0.91 5.74
C LEU A 120 24.22 -0.39 5.99
N PRO A 121 24.71 -1.32 6.82
CA PRO A 121 24.00 -2.56 7.14
C PRO A 121 22.78 -2.29 8.04
N PRO A 122 21.78 -3.20 8.07
CA PRO A 122 20.70 -3.14 9.05
C PRO A 122 21.24 -3.05 10.48
N GLY A 123 20.55 -2.33 11.37
CA GLY A 123 20.87 -2.27 12.80
C GLY A 123 22.06 -1.39 13.20
N ILE A 124 22.78 -0.76 12.25
CA ILE A 124 23.82 0.22 12.58
C ILE A 124 23.23 1.57 12.98
N TYR A 125 23.73 2.16 14.06
CA TYR A 125 23.41 3.54 14.42
C TYR A 125 24.20 4.51 13.53
N HIS A 126 23.46 5.43 12.92
CA HIS A 126 23.99 6.43 12.00
C HIS A 126 23.17 7.72 12.05
N ARG A 127 23.66 8.74 11.35
CA ARG A 127 23.00 10.03 11.12
C ARG A 127 23.56 10.70 9.86
N PHE A 128 22.81 11.64 9.30
CA PHE A 128 23.17 12.34 8.07
C PHE A 128 23.05 13.86 8.21
N THR A 129 23.95 14.61 7.59
CA THR A 129 23.81 16.06 7.37
C THR A 129 24.47 16.48 6.05
N THR A 130 23.95 17.55 5.44
CA THR A 130 24.70 18.29 4.41
C THR A 130 25.97 18.90 4.98
N ASP A 131 26.87 19.34 4.11
CA ASP A 131 27.99 20.21 4.45
C ASP A 131 27.60 21.70 4.43
N GLU A 132 28.58 22.60 4.55
CA GLU A 132 28.43 24.05 4.45
C GLU A 132 27.83 24.52 3.10
N SER A 133 27.94 23.73 2.02
CA SER A 133 27.27 24.04 0.74
C SER A 133 25.74 23.92 0.82
N ASN A 134 25.22 23.25 1.86
CA ASN A 134 23.79 22.98 2.07
C ASN A 134 23.13 22.33 0.84
N TYR A 135 23.87 21.51 0.08
CA TYR A 135 23.37 20.86 -1.13
C TYR A 135 23.90 19.43 -1.29
N VAL A 136 22.97 18.46 -1.30
CA VAL A 136 23.24 17.12 -1.81
C VAL A 136 22.11 16.63 -2.72
N HIS A 137 22.46 15.86 -3.74
CA HIS A 137 21.54 15.11 -4.60
C HIS A 137 21.95 13.64 -4.54
N ALA A 138 21.14 12.80 -3.89
CA ALA A 138 21.41 11.38 -3.72
C ALA A 138 20.35 10.53 -4.43
N MET A 139 20.80 9.48 -5.12
CA MET A 139 19.97 8.33 -5.48
C MET A 139 19.97 7.34 -4.32
N ARG A 140 18.81 6.81 -3.98
CA ARG A 140 18.60 5.85 -2.91
C ARG A 140 18.14 4.53 -3.55
N LEU A 141 18.64 3.39 -3.06
CA LEU A 141 18.37 2.06 -3.62
C LEU A 141 17.81 1.12 -2.54
N PHE A 142 16.95 0.17 -2.93
CA PHE A 142 16.23 -0.72 -2.02
C PHE A 142 16.09 -2.12 -2.57
N LYS A 143 16.15 -3.14 -1.69
CA LYS A 143 15.87 -4.55 -2.05
C LYS A 143 14.41 -4.79 -2.44
N ASP A 144 13.49 -4.10 -1.77
CA ASP A 144 12.04 -4.18 -1.97
C ASP A 144 11.43 -2.75 -2.00
N GLU A 145 10.19 -2.56 -1.58
CA GLU A 145 9.59 -1.21 -1.49
C GLU A 145 10.36 -0.31 -0.50
N PRO A 146 10.49 1.00 -0.78
CA PRO A 146 11.27 1.92 0.06
C PRO A 146 10.75 1.97 1.51
N LYS A 147 11.46 1.36 2.46
CA LYS A 147 11.20 1.51 3.90
C LYS A 147 12.01 2.68 4.45
N TRP A 148 11.32 3.63 5.07
CA TRP A 148 11.89 4.90 5.51
C TRP A 148 11.93 5.11 7.02
N THR A 149 11.34 4.21 7.81
CA THR A 149 11.14 4.39 9.25
C THR A 149 12.49 4.48 9.97
N PRO A 150 12.90 5.66 10.49
CA PRO A 150 14.10 5.77 11.29
C PRO A 150 13.75 5.38 12.72
N LEU A 151 14.48 4.42 13.28
CA LEU A 151 14.33 4.03 14.68
C LEU A 151 15.35 4.81 15.51
N ASN A 152 14.91 5.95 16.06
CA ASN A 152 15.71 6.83 16.89
C ASN A 152 16.26 6.08 18.12
N ARG A 153 17.54 6.26 18.44
CA ARG A 153 18.23 5.51 19.51
C ARG A 153 17.54 5.65 20.87
N SER A 154 17.10 4.53 21.42
CA SER A 154 16.51 4.39 22.76
C SER A 154 16.91 3.05 23.39
N SER A 155 16.74 2.90 24.71
CA SER A 155 16.93 1.63 25.43
C SER A 155 16.07 0.49 24.89
N ASP A 156 14.91 0.84 24.31
CA ASP A 156 13.91 -0.14 23.87
C ASP A 156 14.32 -0.78 22.52
N LEU A 157 15.33 -0.23 21.84
CA LEU A 157 15.91 -0.79 20.63
C LEU A 157 17.04 -1.80 20.88
N ASP A 158 17.50 -1.97 22.12
CA ASP A 158 18.46 -3.04 22.48
C ASP A 158 17.84 -4.45 22.35
N VAL A 159 16.50 -4.54 22.29
CA VAL A 159 15.74 -5.76 21.96
C VAL A 159 15.30 -5.85 20.49
N ASN A 160 15.68 -4.89 19.63
CA ASN A 160 15.37 -4.97 18.21
C ASN A 160 16.21 -6.07 17.53
N THR A 161 15.55 -6.99 16.82
CA THR A 161 16.21 -8.15 16.20
C THR A 161 17.33 -7.78 15.22
N HIS A 162 17.14 -6.71 14.43
CA HIS A 162 18.15 -6.26 13.47
C HIS A 162 19.35 -5.62 14.19
N ARG A 163 19.10 -4.88 15.28
CA ARG A 163 20.17 -4.35 16.15
C ARG A 163 20.96 -5.47 16.83
N GLN A 164 20.28 -6.48 17.36
CA GLN A 164 20.93 -7.63 18.00
C GLN A 164 21.78 -8.43 17.01
N GLN A 165 21.24 -8.71 15.82
CA GLN A 165 22.00 -9.38 14.75
C GLN A 165 23.23 -8.56 14.35
N TYR A 166 23.10 -7.25 14.13
CA TYR A 166 24.23 -6.37 13.81
C TYR A 166 25.33 -6.41 14.88
N VAL A 167 24.96 -6.37 16.16
CA VAL A 167 25.92 -6.44 17.28
C VAL A 167 26.56 -7.83 17.36
N GLN A 168 25.82 -8.90 17.12
CA GLN A 168 26.34 -10.26 17.08
C GLN A 168 27.34 -10.45 15.92
N ASP A 169 26.94 -10.11 14.69
CA ASP A 169 27.79 -10.20 13.50
C ASP A 169 29.08 -9.37 13.68
N SER A 170 28.96 -8.17 14.28
CA SER A 170 30.10 -7.32 14.59
C SER A 170 31.07 -7.95 15.60
N ASN A 171 30.59 -8.80 16.50
CA ASN A 171 31.41 -9.50 17.48
C ASN A 171 32.02 -10.79 16.93
N ASP A 172 31.30 -11.56 16.11
CA ASP A 172 31.79 -12.83 15.53
C ASP A 172 32.92 -12.60 14.49
N VAL A 173 32.94 -11.43 13.82
CA VAL A 173 34.08 -10.97 12.99
C VAL A 173 35.39 -10.80 13.79
N GLN A 174 35.35 -10.92 15.12
CA GLN A 174 36.50 -10.76 16.02
C GLN A 174 37.14 -12.09 16.46
N THR A 175 36.58 -13.25 16.08
CA THR A 175 37.12 -14.58 16.45
C THR A 175 37.91 -15.29 15.35
N ASP A 176 37.77 -14.91 14.08
CA ASP A 176 38.56 -15.45 12.97
C ASP A 176 39.57 -14.42 12.45
N ASP A 177 40.81 -14.50 12.94
CA ASP A 177 41.98 -13.76 12.41
C ASP A 177 42.52 -14.35 11.08
N ASP A 178 41.79 -15.30 10.44
CA ASP A 178 42.25 -16.08 9.29
C ASP A 178 41.12 -16.44 8.28
N ILE A 179 40.45 -15.45 7.67
CA ILE A 179 39.70 -15.68 6.42
C ILE A 179 40.26 -14.82 5.29
N CYS A 180 41.17 -15.45 4.54
CA CYS A 180 41.61 -14.98 3.23
C CYS A 180 40.50 -15.18 2.18
N ILE A 181 40.50 -14.30 1.18
CA ILE A 181 39.58 -14.27 0.03
C ILE A 181 39.43 -15.68 -0.59
N LEU A 182 38.22 -16.27 -0.50
CA LEU A 182 37.86 -17.48 -1.22
C LEU A 182 36.72 -17.24 -2.21
N SER A 183 37.13 -17.12 -3.46
CA SER A 183 36.31 -17.34 -4.66
C SER A 183 36.19 -18.86 -4.96
N LEU A 184 35.75 -19.19 -6.19
CA LEU A 184 35.67 -20.53 -6.82
C LEU A 184 34.33 -21.27 -6.58
N PHE A 185 33.66 -21.88 -7.57
CA PHE A 185 33.89 -22.02 -9.03
C PHE A 185 32.49 -21.99 -9.70
N ASP A 186 32.32 -21.59 -10.97
CA ASP A 186 32.67 -22.45 -12.10
C ASP A 186 33.06 -21.66 -13.37
N ALA A 187 34.00 -22.20 -14.14
CA ALA A 187 34.56 -21.57 -15.33
C ALA A 187 35.05 -22.59 -16.37
N ARG A 188 34.34 -22.65 -17.50
CA ARG A 188 34.63 -23.25 -18.84
C ARG A 188 33.35 -22.97 -19.68
N THR A 189 33.28 -22.65 -20.96
CA THR A 189 34.21 -22.41 -22.10
C THR A 189 33.39 -21.68 -23.19
N SER A 190 33.89 -20.94 -24.18
CA SER A 190 35.25 -20.67 -24.68
C SER A 190 35.27 -19.36 -25.53
N ALA A 191 36.44 -18.91 -25.97
CA ALA A 191 36.65 -17.66 -26.73
C ALA A 191 36.04 -17.62 -28.14
N ALA A 192 35.66 -16.41 -28.59
CA ALA A 192 35.69 -15.97 -29.99
C ALA A 192 35.94 -14.46 -30.06
N SER A 193 36.62 -14.00 -31.11
CA SER A 193 37.27 -12.68 -31.19
C SER A 193 36.77 -11.78 -32.34
N ASN A 194 37.02 -10.47 -32.19
CA ASN A 194 37.19 -9.43 -33.23
C ASN A 194 35.97 -8.76 -33.89
N CYS A 195 36.21 -7.49 -34.27
CA CYS A 195 35.43 -6.59 -35.14
C CYS A 195 34.10 -6.07 -34.54
N GLY A 196 33.67 -4.82 -34.72
CA GLY A 196 34.19 -3.69 -35.51
C GLY A 196 33.02 -2.72 -35.88
N LEU A 197 33.33 -1.52 -36.38
CA LEU A 197 32.42 -0.38 -36.68
C LEU A 197 31.90 0.37 -35.42
N ARG A 198 31.96 1.71 -35.23
CA ARG A 198 31.95 2.97 -36.04
C ARG A 198 30.60 3.42 -36.64
N GLU A 199 30.37 4.76 -36.55
CA GLU A 199 29.28 5.60 -37.10
C GLU A 199 27.89 5.49 -36.40
N ARG A 200 27.09 6.55 -36.15
CA ARG A 200 27.07 8.02 -36.45
C ARG A 200 26.49 8.78 -35.24
N LEU A 201 27.00 9.93 -34.79
CA LEU A 201 26.85 11.32 -35.30
C LEU A 201 25.43 11.97 -35.23
N SER A 202 25.19 12.69 -34.13
CA SER A 202 24.83 14.13 -34.04
C SER A 202 23.58 14.74 -34.72
N ARG A 203 22.82 15.56 -33.96
CA ARG A 203 22.15 16.88 -34.25
C ARG A 203 20.95 17.06 -33.27
N LEU A 204 20.54 18.23 -32.75
CA LEU A 204 21.03 19.61 -32.76
C LEU A 204 20.40 20.42 -31.58
N ALA A 205 21.20 21.30 -30.97
CA ALA A 205 20.93 22.64 -30.39
C ALA A 205 19.54 23.10 -29.85
N ALA A 206 19.59 23.82 -28.71
CA ALA A 206 18.52 24.65 -28.08
C ALA A 206 18.78 26.17 -28.36
N PRO A 207 18.27 27.20 -27.61
CA PRO A 207 17.13 27.34 -26.67
C PRO A 207 16.27 28.65 -26.90
N LEU A 208 15.24 28.94 -26.06
CA LEU A 208 14.99 30.26 -25.35
C LEU A 208 13.56 30.40 -24.73
N ILE A 209 13.39 31.42 -23.86
CA ILE A 209 12.45 31.61 -22.69
C ILE A 209 12.14 33.15 -22.58
N PRO A 210 11.04 33.73 -21.97
CA PRO A 210 10.15 33.32 -20.84
C PRO A 210 8.61 33.65 -20.96
N LEU A 211 7.88 33.67 -19.82
CA LEU A 211 6.57 34.32 -19.46
C LEU A 211 5.27 33.48 -19.70
N GLN A 212 4.29 33.39 -18.78
CA GLN A 212 4.14 33.96 -17.43
C GLN A 212 3.14 33.15 -16.55
N SER A 213 3.48 32.94 -15.27
CA SER A 213 2.67 32.72 -14.05
C SER A 213 1.23 32.13 -14.06
N ILE A 214 1.00 31.24 -13.07
CA ILE A 214 -0.26 30.81 -12.40
C ILE A 214 -0.70 29.35 -12.68
N ASP A 215 -1.11 28.69 -11.58
CA ASP A 215 -1.87 27.44 -11.39
C ASP A 215 -1.25 26.03 -11.38
N ALA A 216 -1.93 25.20 -10.56
CA ALA A 216 -1.99 23.73 -10.53
C ALA A 216 -0.79 22.93 -9.94
N CYS A 217 -0.79 22.78 -8.61
CA CYS A 217 -0.17 21.63 -7.97
C CYS A 217 -0.96 20.34 -8.32
N VAL A 218 -0.50 19.56 -9.30
CA VAL A 218 -1.15 18.31 -9.73
C VAL A 218 -0.14 17.17 -9.86
N ILE A 219 -0.35 16.16 -9.02
CA ILE A 219 -0.14 14.72 -9.20
C ILE A 219 0.47 14.33 -10.57
N THR A 220 1.77 14.04 -10.60
CA THR A 220 2.44 13.45 -11.78
C THR A 220 2.53 11.92 -11.65
N ALA A 221 1.55 11.22 -12.19
CA ALA A 221 1.70 9.79 -12.51
C ALA A 221 2.37 9.66 -13.90
N GLN A 222 3.68 9.43 -13.94
CA GLN A 222 4.40 9.19 -15.20
C GLN A 222 4.17 7.76 -15.70
N ALA A 223 3.41 7.63 -16.79
CA ALA A 223 3.40 6.42 -17.61
C ALA A 223 4.66 6.39 -18.49
N ALA A 224 5.51 5.39 -18.32
CA ALA A 224 6.66 5.16 -19.20
C ALA A 224 6.28 4.19 -20.33
N GLU A 225 6.44 4.62 -21.58
CA GLU A 225 6.26 3.78 -22.75
C GLU A 225 7.41 2.77 -22.85
N MET A 226 7.10 1.46 -22.84
CA MET A 226 8.05 0.40 -23.17
C MET A 226 7.71 -0.20 -24.53
N SER A 227 8.62 -0.06 -25.49
CA SER A 227 8.50 -0.65 -26.82
C SER A 227 8.61 -2.18 -26.77
N VAL A 228 7.61 -2.87 -27.30
CA VAL A 228 7.59 -4.34 -27.40
C VAL A 228 8.39 -4.79 -28.61
N ASN A 229 9.43 -5.59 -28.38
CA ASN A 229 10.15 -6.29 -29.45
C ASN A 229 9.69 -7.77 -29.50
N PRO A 230 9.07 -8.25 -30.60
CA PRO A 230 8.36 -9.52 -30.59
C PRO A 230 9.25 -10.70 -31.03
N SER A 231 9.91 -11.36 -30.06
CA SER A 231 10.37 -12.77 -30.23
C SER A 231 10.89 -13.37 -28.92
N LEU A 232 10.21 -14.39 -28.42
CA LEU A 232 10.75 -15.34 -27.43
C LEU A 232 10.47 -16.78 -27.91
N PRO A 233 11.42 -17.72 -27.73
CA PRO A 233 11.32 -19.05 -28.31
C PRO A 233 10.39 -19.98 -27.52
N GLN A 234 9.83 -20.96 -28.21
CA GLN A 234 9.00 -22.01 -27.61
C GLN A 234 9.82 -22.87 -26.63
N ARG A 235 9.28 -23.13 -25.43
CA ARG A 235 9.86 -24.12 -24.50
C ARG A 235 9.61 -25.55 -24.99
N PRO A 236 10.60 -26.46 -24.94
CA PRO A 236 10.36 -27.88 -25.18
C PRO A 236 9.67 -28.54 -23.98
N SER A 237 8.89 -29.58 -24.28
CA SER A 237 8.27 -30.47 -23.28
C SER A 237 9.28 -31.50 -22.75
N SER A 238 9.36 -31.66 -21.42
CA SER A 238 9.90 -32.88 -20.81
C SER A 238 9.19 -33.15 -19.47
N SER A 239 9.00 -34.43 -19.17
CA SER A 239 8.31 -34.94 -17.99
C SER A 239 9.23 -35.05 -16.78
N ASP A 240 8.61 -35.26 -15.62
CA ASP A 240 9.19 -35.75 -14.37
C ASP A 240 10.29 -34.90 -13.72
N HIS A 241 9.90 -34.13 -12.70
CA HIS A 241 10.32 -34.43 -11.32
C HIS A 241 9.29 -33.85 -10.32
N GLN A 242 8.83 -34.68 -9.38
CA GLN A 242 7.98 -34.25 -8.28
C GLN A 242 8.84 -33.78 -7.11
N GLU A 243 8.85 -32.47 -6.83
CA GLU A 243 9.08 -31.96 -5.48
C GLU A 243 7.94 -31.01 -5.11
N ALA A 244 7.25 -31.34 -4.02
CA ALA A 244 6.06 -30.63 -3.59
C ALA A 244 6.43 -29.38 -2.80
N GLY A 245 6.60 -28.26 -3.50
CA GLY A 245 6.68 -26.95 -2.86
C GLY A 245 5.41 -26.67 -2.07
N GLU A 246 5.56 -26.50 -0.75
CA GLU A 246 4.47 -26.22 0.18
C GLU A 246 3.82 -24.87 -0.19
N LYS A 247 2.63 -24.92 -0.78
CA LYS A 247 1.89 -23.70 -1.17
C LYS A 247 1.49 -22.97 0.09
N SER A 248 2.18 -21.86 0.39
CA SER A 248 1.79 -20.85 1.39
C SER A 248 0.26 -20.72 1.43
N ARG A 249 -0.35 -21.27 2.48
CA ARG A 249 -1.79 -21.30 2.62
C ARG A 249 -2.28 -19.88 2.90
N LEU A 250 -3.39 -19.50 2.27
CA LEU A 250 -3.93 -18.16 2.41
C LEU A 250 -4.74 -18.12 3.71
N GLU A 251 -4.26 -17.39 4.71
CA GLU A 251 -4.81 -17.38 6.06
C GLU A 251 -4.94 -15.96 6.61
N LEU A 252 -6.00 -15.70 7.37
CA LEU A 252 -6.10 -14.51 8.21
C LEU A 252 -5.06 -14.57 9.36
N PRO A 253 -4.62 -13.41 9.89
CA PRO A 253 -3.74 -13.35 11.05
C PRO A 253 -4.32 -14.08 12.27
N ALA A 254 -3.46 -14.66 13.10
CA ALA A 254 -3.87 -15.33 14.34
C ALA A 254 -4.62 -14.41 15.31
N SER A 255 -4.39 -13.10 15.26
CA SER A 255 -5.13 -12.08 16.03
C SER A 255 -6.62 -12.01 15.69
N CYS A 256 -7.05 -12.52 14.52
CA CYS A 256 -8.46 -12.63 14.16
C CYS A 256 -9.15 -13.87 14.76
N ASP A 257 -8.38 -14.80 15.37
CA ASP A 257 -8.81 -16.15 15.75
C ASP A 257 -9.53 -16.87 14.58
N PRO A 258 -8.80 -17.22 13.50
CA PRO A 258 -9.36 -17.82 12.29
C PRO A 258 -9.79 -19.27 12.49
N PRO A 259 -10.72 -19.80 11.65
CA PRO A 259 -11.16 -21.18 11.75
C PRO A 259 -9.99 -22.17 11.66
N PRO A 260 -9.80 -23.09 12.64
CA PRO A 260 -8.65 -23.98 12.67
C PRO A 260 -8.68 -24.98 11.51
N SER A 261 -7.60 -25.01 10.74
CA SER A 261 -7.54 -25.74 9.48
C SER A 261 -7.76 -27.25 9.62
N GLY A 262 -8.63 -27.81 8.77
CA GLY A 262 -8.97 -29.24 8.78
C GLY A 262 -10.01 -29.63 9.83
N THR A 263 -10.41 -28.71 10.71
CA THR A 263 -11.56 -28.90 11.61
C THR A 263 -12.84 -28.55 10.85
N PRO A 264 -13.96 -29.29 11.02
CA PRO A 264 -15.25 -28.86 10.50
C PRO A 264 -15.66 -27.55 11.19
N SER A 265 -15.61 -26.44 10.46
CA SER A 265 -16.27 -25.21 10.87
C SER A 265 -17.78 -25.47 10.99
N HIS A 266 -18.44 -24.90 12.00
CA HIS A 266 -19.90 -24.95 12.07
C HIS A 266 -20.47 -24.32 10.78
N GLN A 267 -21.36 -25.02 10.08
CA GLN A 267 -21.95 -24.51 8.84
C GLN A 267 -22.70 -23.20 9.12
N LEU A 268 -22.45 -22.18 8.32
CA LEU A 268 -23.12 -20.88 8.40
C LEU A 268 -24.17 -20.75 7.29
N VAL A 269 -25.22 -19.97 7.55
CA VAL A 269 -26.20 -19.57 6.54
C VAL A 269 -25.89 -18.16 6.04
N TRP A 270 -25.54 -18.07 4.77
CA TRP A 270 -25.16 -16.85 4.06
C TRP A 270 -26.31 -16.30 3.21
N ILE A 271 -26.45 -14.98 3.14
CA ILE A 271 -27.11 -14.29 2.03
C ILE A 271 -26.06 -13.47 1.29
N VAL A 272 -25.88 -13.71 0.00
CA VAL A 272 -24.90 -13.01 -0.84
C VAL A 272 -25.62 -12.14 -1.87
N PHE A 273 -25.75 -10.85 -1.56
CA PHE A 273 -26.25 -9.84 -2.51
C PHE A 273 -25.20 -9.55 -3.58
N GLY A 274 -25.59 -9.58 -4.85
CA GLY A 274 -24.64 -9.55 -5.97
C GLY A 274 -23.96 -10.90 -6.23
N GLY A 275 -24.55 -12.01 -5.75
CA GLY A 275 -24.03 -13.38 -5.87
C GLY A 275 -23.85 -13.90 -7.30
N THR A 276 -24.41 -13.21 -8.31
CA THR A 276 -24.16 -13.53 -9.73
C THR A 276 -23.01 -12.73 -10.36
N GLY A 277 -22.63 -11.59 -9.77
CA GLY A 277 -21.50 -10.76 -10.23
C GLY A 277 -20.13 -11.32 -9.84
N HIS A 278 -19.05 -10.72 -10.34
CA HIS A 278 -17.69 -11.29 -10.26
C HIS A 278 -17.28 -11.77 -8.85
N MET A 279 -17.31 -10.88 -7.86
CA MET A 279 -16.91 -11.22 -6.48
C MET A 279 -17.93 -12.11 -5.78
N GLY A 280 -19.22 -11.87 -5.99
CA GLY A 280 -20.29 -12.66 -5.37
C GLY A 280 -20.26 -14.12 -5.84
N ARG A 281 -20.00 -14.36 -7.14
CA ARG A 281 -19.96 -15.70 -7.74
C ARG A 281 -18.85 -16.56 -7.13
N SER A 282 -17.63 -16.02 -7.00
CA SER A 282 -16.53 -16.73 -6.33
C SER A 282 -16.76 -16.91 -4.83
N LEU A 283 -17.39 -15.95 -4.14
CA LEU A 283 -17.75 -16.11 -2.72
C LEU A 283 -18.82 -17.20 -2.50
N VAL A 284 -19.88 -17.21 -3.31
CA VAL A 284 -20.92 -18.26 -3.30
C VAL A 284 -20.28 -19.63 -3.53
N LYS A 285 -19.42 -19.76 -4.54
CA LYS A 285 -18.68 -20.99 -4.81
C LYS A 285 -17.77 -21.39 -3.65
N CYS A 286 -17.07 -20.43 -3.01
CA CYS A 286 -16.19 -20.69 -1.87
C CYS A 286 -16.97 -21.20 -0.64
N ALA A 287 -18.02 -20.49 -0.21
CA ALA A 287 -18.84 -20.89 0.93
C ALA A 287 -19.49 -22.27 0.72
N LEU A 288 -20.09 -22.49 -0.46
CA LEU A 288 -20.58 -23.82 -0.85
C LEU A 288 -19.45 -24.86 -0.85
N SER A 289 -18.24 -24.52 -1.29
CA SER A 289 -17.09 -25.44 -1.30
C SER A 289 -16.74 -25.97 0.08
N ARG A 290 -16.99 -25.17 1.13
CA ARG A 290 -16.77 -25.48 2.55
C ARG A 290 -17.99 -26.10 3.25
N GLY A 291 -19.09 -26.28 2.54
CA GLY A 291 -20.31 -26.91 3.06
C GLY A 291 -21.29 -25.95 3.74
N ASP A 292 -21.05 -24.64 3.68
CA ASP A 292 -22.02 -23.64 4.17
C ASP A 292 -23.32 -23.65 3.33
N PHE A 293 -24.36 -23.04 3.87
CA PHE A 293 -25.65 -22.81 3.19
C PHE A 293 -25.68 -21.41 2.61
N VAL A 294 -26.15 -21.23 1.39
CA VAL A 294 -26.05 -19.95 0.68
C VAL A 294 -27.35 -19.59 -0.05
N VAL A 295 -27.86 -18.39 0.22
CA VAL A 295 -28.83 -17.72 -0.65
C VAL A 295 -28.06 -16.80 -1.60
N SER A 296 -27.87 -17.23 -2.84
CA SER A 296 -27.28 -16.41 -3.89
C SER A 296 -28.32 -15.46 -4.49
N VAL A 297 -28.04 -14.15 -4.45
CA VAL A 297 -28.99 -13.11 -4.83
C VAL A 297 -28.46 -12.27 -5.98
N GLY A 298 -29.17 -12.25 -7.11
CA GLY A 298 -28.81 -11.50 -8.32
C GLY A 298 -29.97 -10.68 -8.90
N ARG A 299 -29.69 -9.80 -9.87
CA ARG A 299 -30.73 -9.01 -10.57
C ARG A 299 -31.52 -9.83 -11.59
N VAL A 300 -30.92 -10.92 -12.08
CA VAL A 300 -31.50 -11.86 -13.06
C VAL A 300 -31.38 -13.26 -12.49
N PHE A 301 -32.29 -14.15 -12.86
CA PHE A 301 -32.15 -15.57 -12.56
C PHE A 301 -31.13 -16.18 -13.54
N GLU A 302 -29.87 -16.25 -13.13
CA GLU A 302 -28.81 -16.95 -13.88
C GLU A 302 -28.85 -18.44 -13.52
N ASP A 303 -28.83 -19.31 -14.53
CA ASP A 303 -28.98 -20.75 -14.33
C ASP A 303 -27.63 -21.51 -14.23
N ASP A 304 -26.56 -20.90 -14.74
CA ASP A 304 -25.22 -21.48 -14.98
C ASP A 304 -24.43 -21.91 -13.73
N LEU A 305 -25.01 -21.80 -12.53
CA LEU A 305 -24.44 -22.42 -11.31
C LEU A 305 -24.69 -23.95 -11.24
N HIS A 306 -25.36 -24.53 -12.24
CA HIS A 306 -25.65 -25.97 -12.34
C HIS A 306 -24.40 -26.87 -12.31
N ASP A 307 -23.25 -26.39 -12.79
CA ASP A 307 -22.01 -27.18 -12.92
C ASP A 307 -21.25 -27.40 -11.59
N THR A 308 -21.96 -27.32 -10.46
CA THR A 308 -21.43 -27.61 -9.12
C THR A 308 -21.98 -28.95 -8.63
N PRO A 309 -21.33 -30.10 -8.94
CA PRO A 309 -21.86 -31.42 -8.61
C PRO A 309 -22.08 -31.61 -7.10
N GLY A 310 -23.27 -32.12 -6.74
CA GLY A 310 -23.60 -32.60 -5.39
C GLY A 310 -24.12 -31.56 -4.38
N ARG A 311 -24.62 -30.38 -4.81
CA ARG A 311 -24.90 -29.24 -3.88
C ARG A 311 -26.28 -28.56 -3.95
N SER A 312 -27.28 -29.17 -4.60
CA SER A 312 -28.60 -28.52 -4.78
C SER A 312 -29.35 -28.17 -3.50
N GLU A 313 -29.09 -28.85 -2.38
CA GLU A 313 -29.78 -28.61 -1.09
C GLU A 313 -29.19 -27.43 -0.30
N ASN A 314 -27.91 -27.11 -0.49
CA ASN A 314 -27.25 -26.01 0.23
C ASN A 314 -27.37 -24.64 -0.46
N LEU A 315 -27.94 -24.58 -1.66
CA LEU A 315 -28.03 -23.37 -2.47
C LEU A 315 -29.49 -22.97 -2.75
N LEU A 316 -29.90 -21.82 -2.23
CA LEU A 316 -31.08 -21.10 -2.71
C LEU A 316 -30.67 -20.00 -3.69
N ARG A 317 -31.53 -19.75 -4.69
CA ARG A 317 -31.41 -18.62 -5.61
C ARG A 317 -32.58 -17.66 -5.42
N ALA A 318 -32.29 -16.36 -5.42
CA ALA A 318 -33.31 -15.31 -5.33
C ALA A 318 -33.00 -14.14 -6.27
N VAL A 319 -34.06 -13.56 -6.84
CA VAL A 319 -33.97 -12.35 -7.67
C VAL A 319 -34.23 -11.12 -6.79
N CYS A 320 -33.35 -10.13 -6.84
CA CYS A 320 -33.46 -8.88 -6.10
C CYS A 320 -32.88 -7.70 -6.88
N ASP A 321 -33.60 -6.57 -6.85
CA ASP A 321 -33.01 -5.25 -7.11
C ASP A 321 -32.84 -4.54 -5.77
N VAL A 322 -31.59 -4.33 -5.34
CA VAL A 322 -31.25 -3.74 -4.04
C VAL A 322 -31.78 -2.31 -3.88
N ARG A 323 -32.06 -1.61 -4.98
CA ARG A 323 -32.69 -0.28 -4.99
C ARG A 323 -34.13 -0.31 -4.45
N SER A 324 -34.77 -1.49 -4.39
CA SER A 324 -36.12 -1.67 -3.85
C SER A 324 -36.09 -2.41 -2.51
N ARG A 325 -36.44 -1.72 -1.42
CA ARG A 325 -36.58 -2.32 -0.08
C ARG A 325 -37.50 -3.55 -0.06
N GLU A 326 -38.63 -3.50 -0.78
CA GLU A 326 -39.55 -4.65 -0.89
C GLU A 326 -38.91 -5.85 -1.60
N SER A 327 -38.04 -5.59 -2.59
CA SER A 327 -37.29 -6.64 -3.27
C SER A 327 -36.27 -7.29 -2.34
N VAL A 328 -35.59 -6.50 -1.50
CA VAL A 328 -34.59 -6.98 -0.51
C VAL A 328 -35.20 -7.85 0.59
N LEU A 329 -36.45 -7.61 0.98
CA LEU A 329 -37.13 -8.45 1.99
C LEU A 329 -37.35 -9.90 1.52
N ARG A 330 -37.48 -10.14 0.20
CA ARG A 330 -37.77 -11.47 -0.37
C ARG A 330 -36.64 -12.50 -0.16
N PRO A 331 -35.35 -12.24 -0.50
CA PRO A 331 -34.27 -13.18 -0.21
C PRO A 331 -34.08 -13.41 1.30
N VAL A 332 -34.29 -12.38 2.13
CA VAL A 332 -34.23 -12.49 3.60
C VAL A 332 -35.31 -13.45 4.11
N GLN A 333 -36.56 -13.27 3.69
CA GLN A 333 -37.64 -14.17 4.09
C GLN A 333 -37.40 -15.60 3.59
N ARG A 334 -36.95 -15.78 2.34
CA ARG A 334 -36.63 -17.11 1.78
C ARG A 334 -35.49 -17.82 2.53
N ALA A 335 -34.50 -17.08 3.04
CA ALA A 335 -33.45 -17.66 3.90
C ALA A 335 -34.06 -18.20 5.20
N LEU A 336 -34.90 -17.39 5.86
CA LEU A 336 -35.55 -17.74 7.12
C LEU A 336 -36.56 -18.89 6.98
N ASP A 337 -37.36 -18.90 5.91
CA ASP A 337 -38.36 -19.94 5.65
C ASP A 337 -37.74 -21.32 5.39
N HIS A 338 -36.55 -21.36 4.79
CA HIS A 338 -35.93 -22.60 4.32
C HIS A 338 -34.79 -23.10 5.22
N PHE A 339 -33.90 -22.21 5.66
CA PHE A 339 -32.75 -22.55 6.52
C PHE A 339 -32.99 -22.20 8.00
N GLY A 340 -34.09 -21.52 8.35
CA GLY A 340 -34.45 -21.17 9.74
C GLY A 340 -33.60 -20.06 10.37
N ARG A 341 -32.44 -19.72 9.80
CA ARG A 341 -31.50 -18.73 10.33
C ARG A 341 -30.76 -17.94 9.24
N ILE A 342 -30.10 -16.87 9.66
CA ILE A 342 -29.11 -16.14 8.85
C ILE A 342 -27.93 -15.84 9.78
N ASP A 343 -26.72 -16.19 9.37
CA ASP A 343 -25.49 -15.93 10.12
C ASP A 343 -24.67 -14.81 9.48
N VAL A 344 -24.64 -14.78 8.14
CA VAL A 344 -23.79 -13.88 7.36
C VAL A 344 -24.60 -13.19 6.26
N VAL A 345 -24.43 -11.88 6.13
CA VAL A 345 -24.94 -11.07 5.03
C VAL A 345 -23.75 -10.44 4.31
N ALA A 346 -23.41 -10.99 3.14
CA ALA A 346 -22.39 -10.43 2.26
C ALA A 346 -23.06 -9.52 1.22
N ASN A 347 -22.61 -8.26 1.12
CA ASN A 347 -23.05 -7.36 0.07
C ASN A 347 -21.93 -7.14 -0.95
N CYS A 348 -21.97 -7.90 -2.04
CA CYS A 348 -21.14 -7.75 -3.22
C CYS A 348 -21.83 -6.91 -4.32
N SER A 349 -23.03 -6.37 -4.07
CA SER A 349 -23.76 -5.59 -5.07
C SER A 349 -23.19 -4.18 -5.21
N GLY A 350 -23.05 -3.74 -6.45
CA GLY A 350 -22.56 -2.41 -6.77
C GLY A 350 -21.96 -2.33 -8.18
N TYR A 351 -21.81 -1.10 -8.67
CA TYR A 351 -21.15 -0.80 -9.94
C TYR A 351 -20.58 0.63 -9.91
N GLY A 352 -19.76 0.99 -10.89
CA GLY A 352 -19.27 2.35 -11.06
C GLY A 352 -19.35 2.85 -12.50
N VAL A 353 -19.28 4.17 -12.68
CA VAL A 353 -19.17 4.81 -13.99
C VAL A 353 -17.81 5.50 -14.09
N ILE A 354 -17.04 5.15 -15.12
CA ILE A 354 -15.77 5.75 -15.50
C ILE A 354 -16.06 6.89 -16.50
N GLY A 355 -15.71 8.10 -16.11
CA GLY A 355 -15.87 9.33 -16.88
C GLY A 355 -15.51 10.56 -16.05
N ALA A 356 -15.29 11.71 -16.68
CA ALA A 356 -15.09 12.97 -15.93
C ALA A 356 -16.30 13.23 -15.01
N CYS A 357 -16.10 13.96 -13.91
CA CYS A 357 -17.21 14.23 -12.99
C CYS A 357 -18.34 15.05 -13.65
N GLU A 358 -17.99 15.89 -14.64
CA GLU A 358 -18.91 16.68 -15.47
C GLU A 358 -19.54 15.86 -16.61
N ASP A 359 -18.88 14.79 -17.08
CA ASP A 359 -19.38 13.90 -18.13
C ASP A 359 -20.37 12.82 -17.60
N GLN A 360 -20.56 12.74 -16.28
CA GLN A 360 -21.52 11.84 -15.64
C GLN A 360 -22.82 12.58 -15.36
N ASP A 361 -23.91 12.09 -15.95
CA ASP A 361 -25.22 12.74 -15.86
C ASP A 361 -25.91 12.42 -14.50
N GLU A 362 -27.00 13.15 -14.20
CA GLU A 362 -27.75 12.95 -12.96
C GLU A 362 -28.27 11.51 -12.81
N HIS A 363 -28.55 10.81 -13.91
CA HIS A 363 -28.99 9.42 -13.90
C HIS A 363 -27.83 8.47 -13.55
N ASP A 364 -26.63 8.68 -14.06
CA ASP A 364 -25.42 7.94 -13.66
C ASP A 364 -25.15 8.11 -12.16
N LEU A 365 -25.17 9.35 -11.67
CA LEU A 365 -24.87 9.68 -10.27
C LEU A 365 -25.92 9.07 -9.33
N ARG A 366 -27.20 9.31 -9.60
CA ARG A 366 -28.29 8.78 -8.75
C ARG A 366 -28.29 7.26 -8.74
N ASN A 367 -28.17 6.57 -9.87
CA ASN A 367 -28.19 5.10 -9.86
C ASN A 367 -26.99 4.48 -9.14
N GLN A 368 -25.81 5.12 -9.16
CA GLN A 368 -24.67 4.69 -8.36
C GLN A 368 -25.00 4.80 -6.85
N PHE A 369 -25.58 5.92 -6.39
CA PHE A 369 -26.02 6.07 -5.00
C PHE A 369 -27.14 5.09 -4.63
N GLU A 370 -28.16 4.93 -5.47
CA GLU A 370 -29.28 4.01 -5.24
C GLU A 370 -28.79 2.56 -5.12
N THR A 371 -27.81 2.16 -5.93
CA THR A 371 -27.31 0.77 -5.94
C THR A 371 -26.28 0.53 -4.83
N ASN A 372 -25.24 1.37 -4.76
CA ASN A 372 -24.09 1.14 -3.87
C ASN A 372 -24.43 1.53 -2.42
N PHE A 373 -25.11 2.65 -2.21
CA PHE A 373 -25.40 3.19 -0.87
C PHE A 373 -26.80 2.82 -0.38
N MET A 374 -27.87 3.25 -1.07
CA MET A 374 -29.25 2.94 -0.62
C MET A 374 -29.54 1.44 -0.63
N GLY A 375 -28.99 0.69 -1.60
CA GLY A 375 -29.03 -0.77 -1.60
C GLY A 375 -28.42 -1.39 -0.33
N THR A 376 -27.27 -0.87 0.13
CA THR A 376 -26.65 -1.28 1.40
C THR A 376 -27.55 -0.94 2.60
N VAL A 377 -28.13 0.27 2.64
CA VAL A 377 -29.10 0.68 3.68
C VAL A 377 -30.33 -0.24 3.70
N HIS A 378 -30.88 -0.61 2.55
CA HIS A 378 -32.03 -1.52 2.45
C HIS A 378 -31.70 -2.92 2.98
N ILE A 379 -30.51 -3.46 2.65
CA ILE A 379 -30.03 -4.76 3.14
C ILE A 379 -29.89 -4.73 4.68
N ILE A 380 -29.26 -3.69 5.22
CA ILE A 380 -29.12 -3.51 6.68
C ILE A 380 -30.50 -3.40 7.34
N HIS A 381 -31.38 -2.51 6.87
CA HIS A 381 -32.72 -2.34 7.43
C HIS A 381 -33.60 -3.61 7.37
N ALA A 382 -33.37 -4.49 6.40
CA ALA A 382 -34.07 -5.77 6.30
C ALA A 382 -33.53 -6.85 7.26
N THR A 383 -32.25 -6.80 7.62
CA THR A 383 -31.55 -7.89 8.33
C THR A 383 -31.12 -7.54 9.77
N LEU A 384 -30.81 -6.28 10.05
CA LEU A 384 -30.33 -5.82 11.36
C LEU A 384 -31.34 -6.06 12.49
N PRO A 385 -32.67 -5.86 12.31
CA PRO A 385 -33.64 -6.21 13.34
C PRO A 385 -33.69 -7.71 13.65
N TYR A 386 -33.30 -8.58 12.70
CA TYR A 386 -33.18 -10.01 12.90
C TYR A 386 -31.90 -10.36 13.65
N PHE A 387 -30.73 -9.88 13.19
CA PHE A 387 -29.45 -10.08 13.90
C PHE A 387 -29.49 -9.56 15.35
N ARG A 388 -30.15 -8.43 15.61
CA ARG A 388 -30.36 -7.90 16.97
C ARG A 388 -31.20 -8.83 17.86
N ARG A 389 -32.19 -9.55 17.30
CA ARG A 389 -32.97 -10.56 18.04
C ARG A 389 -32.20 -11.88 18.21
N GLN A 390 -31.35 -12.22 17.26
CA GLN A 390 -30.45 -13.38 17.32
C GLN A 390 -29.28 -13.17 18.30
N ASN A 391 -28.97 -11.90 18.63
CA ASN A 391 -27.78 -11.52 19.39
C ASN A 391 -26.48 -12.03 18.73
N GLY A 392 -26.41 -11.86 17.41
CA GLY A 392 -25.30 -12.30 16.59
C GLY A 392 -25.60 -12.15 15.10
N GLY A 393 -24.56 -11.81 14.33
CA GLY A 393 -24.63 -11.75 12.87
C GLY A 393 -23.40 -11.05 12.30
N ARG A 394 -23.08 -11.34 11.03
CA ARG A 394 -21.90 -10.79 10.34
C ARG A 394 -22.26 -10.10 9.05
N TYR A 395 -21.81 -8.86 8.89
CA TYR A 395 -21.87 -8.12 7.64
C TYR A 395 -20.51 -8.14 6.94
N LEU A 396 -20.49 -8.53 5.66
CA LEU A 396 -19.29 -8.50 4.82
C LEU A 396 -19.59 -7.61 3.61
N ILE A 397 -19.29 -6.32 3.75
CA ILE A 397 -19.73 -5.27 2.83
C ILE A 397 -18.58 -4.93 1.90
N PHE A 398 -18.74 -5.16 0.59
CA PHE A 398 -17.70 -4.82 -0.37
C PHE A 398 -17.68 -3.31 -0.60
N SER A 399 -16.68 -2.65 0.00
CA SER A 399 -16.26 -1.29 -0.32
C SER A 399 -15.43 -1.32 -1.62
N SER A 400 -14.29 -0.63 -1.64
CA SER A 400 -13.27 -0.57 -2.69
C SER A 400 -12.11 0.24 -2.10
N THR A 401 -10.92 0.18 -2.69
CA THR A 401 -9.90 1.23 -2.48
C THR A 401 -10.44 2.65 -2.65
N SER A 402 -11.42 2.83 -3.54
CA SER A 402 -12.14 4.09 -3.76
C SER A 402 -13.02 4.57 -2.60
N GLY A 403 -13.17 3.79 -1.52
CA GLY A 403 -13.82 4.20 -0.28
C GLY A 403 -12.92 4.98 0.68
N ALA A 404 -11.59 4.88 0.50
CA ALA A 404 -10.59 5.60 1.29
C ALA A 404 -9.71 6.57 0.47
N LEU A 405 -9.79 6.56 -0.87
CA LEU A 405 -9.12 7.55 -1.73
C LEU A 405 -9.95 7.96 -2.97
N GLY A 406 -9.76 9.19 -3.43
CA GLY A 406 -10.36 9.68 -4.67
C GLY A 406 -9.57 9.24 -5.90
N VAL A 407 -10.25 8.78 -6.95
CA VAL A 407 -9.60 8.33 -8.21
C VAL A 407 -10.10 9.18 -9.39
N PRO A 408 -9.20 9.82 -10.18
CA PRO A 408 -9.62 10.62 -11.33
C PRO A 408 -10.37 9.78 -12.38
N GLY A 409 -11.56 10.26 -12.75
CA GLY A 409 -12.51 9.54 -13.61
C GLY A 409 -13.52 8.65 -12.86
N LEU A 410 -13.54 8.63 -11.52
CA LEU A 410 -14.45 7.83 -10.69
C LEU A 410 -15.15 8.63 -9.58
N GLY A 411 -15.26 9.96 -9.70
CA GLY A 411 -15.76 10.86 -8.64
C GLY A 411 -17.04 10.39 -7.93
N PRO A 412 -18.17 10.20 -8.64
CA PRO A 412 -19.41 9.69 -8.05
C PRO A 412 -19.27 8.29 -7.44
N TYR A 413 -18.51 7.39 -8.07
CA TYR A 413 -18.25 6.05 -7.52
C TYR A 413 -17.51 6.13 -6.16
N CYS A 414 -16.43 6.91 -6.08
CA CYS A 414 -15.72 7.20 -4.84
C CYS A 414 -16.68 7.72 -3.77
N ALA A 415 -17.48 8.75 -4.09
CA ALA A 415 -18.44 9.32 -3.15
C ALA A 415 -19.42 8.28 -2.58
N THR A 416 -19.91 7.34 -3.41
CA THR A 416 -20.77 6.24 -2.89
C THR A 416 -20.03 5.27 -1.97
N LYS A 417 -18.74 5.02 -2.19
CA LYS A 417 -17.95 4.10 -1.37
C LYS A 417 -17.56 4.73 -0.04
N TYR A 418 -17.12 5.99 -0.03
CA TYR A 418 -16.96 6.78 1.20
C TYR A 418 -18.25 6.81 2.05
N ALA A 419 -19.41 7.02 1.41
CA ALA A 419 -20.70 7.02 2.10
C ALA A 419 -21.04 5.64 2.72
N VAL A 420 -20.71 4.54 2.04
CA VAL A 420 -20.86 3.18 2.58
C VAL A 420 -19.92 2.96 3.76
N GLU A 421 -18.65 3.37 3.68
CA GLU A 421 -17.72 3.20 4.80
C GLU A 421 -18.15 3.98 6.05
N GLY A 422 -18.50 5.26 5.89
CA GLY A 422 -19.00 6.07 7.01
C GLY A 422 -20.27 5.50 7.64
N LEU A 423 -21.18 4.93 6.84
CA LEU A 423 -22.38 4.25 7.34
C LEU A 423 -22.04 3.00 8.18
N ILE A 424 -21.15 2.13 7.69
CA ILE A 424 -20.80 0.88 8.40
C ILE A 424 -19.99 1.17 9.66
N GLU A 425 -19.05 2.13 9.60
CA GLU A 425 -18.26 2.55 10.74
C GLU A 425 -19.12 3.17 11.84
N ALA A 426 -20.06 4.07 11.49
CA ALA A 426 -21.02 4.62 12.44
C ALA A 426 -21.93 3.52 13.06
N MET A 427 -22.47 2.63 12.23
CA MET A 427 -23.37 1.55 12.67
C MET A 427 -22.71 0.58 13.66
N LEU A 428 -21.39 0.35 13.56
CA LEU A 428 -20.71 -0.58 14.46
C LEU A 428 -20.76 -0.13 15.93
N TYR A 429 -20.62 1.17 16.20
CA TYR A 429 -20.75 1.69 17.56
C TYR A 429 -22.14 1.45 18.16
N GLU A 430 -23.19 1.43 17.34
CA GLU A 430 -24.57 1.15 17.77
C GLU A 430 -24.86 -0.35 17.95
N THR A 431 -24.12 -1.23 17.25
CA THR A 431 -24.50 -2.64 17.06
C THR A 431 -23.59 -3.65 17.78
N ASP A 432 -22.43 -3.22 18.28
CA ASP A 432 -21.49 -4.06 19.04
C ASP A 432 -22.13 -4.71 20.28
N ALA A 433 -23.00 -3.97 20.98
CA ALA A 433 -23.75 -4.43 22.15
C ALA A 433 -24.72 -5.61 21.86
N PHE A 434 -24.97 -5.93 20.59
CA PHE A 434 -25.80 -7.06 20.15
C PHE A 434 -24.97 -8.20 19.54
N ASN A 435 -23.63 -8.16 19.72
CA ASN A 435 -22.69 -9.11 19.13
C ASN A 435 -22.76 -9.19 17.58
N ILE A 436 -23.09 -8.07 16.95
CA ILE A 436 -23.13 -7.94 15.49
C ILE A 436 -21.79 -7.36 15.05
N LYS A 437 -21.15 -8.00 14.06
CA LYS A 437 -19.84 -7.58 13.53
C LYS A 437 -19.95 -7.23 12.05
N ALA A 438 -19.11 -6.32 11.58
CA ALA A 438 -19.08 -5.89 10.19
C ALA A 438 -17.64 -5.69 9.72
N THR A 439 -17.35 -6.10 8.49
CA THR A 439 -16.09 -5.82 7.81
C THR A 439 -16.36 -5.20 6.44
N LEU A 440 -15.73 -4.06 6.19
CA LEU A 440 -15.55 -3.43 4.89
C LEU A 440 -14.45 -4.20 4.13
N ILE A 441 -14.84 -4.83 3.03
CA ILE A 441 -13.92 -5.53 2.14
C ILE A 441 -13.45 -4.52 1.10
N GLU A 442 -12.16 -4.21 1.08
CA GLU A 442 -11.54 -3.15 0.27
C GLU A 442 -10.61 -3.78 -0.78
N PRO A 443 -11.15 -4.37 -1.85
CA PRO A 443 -10.34 -4.90 -2.93
C PRO A 443 -9.74 -3.76 -3.76
N GLY A 444 -8.50 -3.97 -4.19
CA GLY A 444 -7.89 -3.23 -5.27
C GLY A 444 -8.39 -3.71 -6.63
N LEU A 445 -7.47 -3.81 -7.59
CA LEU A 445 -7.78 -4.21 -8.97
C LEU A 445 -7.88 -5.74 -9.04
N VAL A 446 -9.10 -6.26 -9.25
CA VAL A 446 -9.44 -7.70 -9.17
C VAL A 446 -9.66 -8.30 -10.55
N ARG A 447 -8.91 -9.36 -10.86
CA ARG A 447 -9.20 -10.24 -12.01
C ARG A 447 -10.20 -11.31 -11.65
N ARG A 448 -10.94 -11.77 -12.66
CA ARG A 448 -11.66 -13.03 -12.65
C ARG A 448 -10.65 -14.18 -12.87
N ASP A 449 -10.49 -15.07 -11.88
CA ASP A 449 -9.67 -16.27 -12.04
C ASP A 449 -10.44 -17.44 -12.68
N GLU A 450 -11.77 -17.40 -12.65
CA GLU A 450 -12.63 -18.50 -13.12
C GLU A 450 -12.83 -18.47 -14.65
N PRO A 451 -12.66 -19.61 -15.36
CA PRO A 451 -12.81 -19.67 -16.80
C PRO A 451 -14.19 -19.20 -17.26
N VAL A 452 -14.23 -18.55 -18.42
CA VAL A 452 -15.47 -18.10 -19.06
C VAL A 452 -16.05 -19.27 -19.85
N THR A 453 -17.25 -19.71 -19.49
CA THR A 453 -18.01 -20.75 -20.20
C THR A 453 -19.11 -20.09 -21.03
N GLY A 454 -18.96 -20.07 -22.35
CA GLY A 454 -19.92 -19.44 -23.27
C GLY A 454 -19.76 -17.93 -23.42
N ASP A 455 -20.76 -17.28 -24.02
CA ASP A 455 -20.84 -15.82 -24.16
C ASP A 455 -21.25 -15.18 -22.82
N ASP A 456 -20.28 -14.95 -21.94
CA ASP A 456 -20.52 -14.25 -20.66
C ASP A 456 -20.63 -12.73 -20.90
N PRO A 457 -21.76 -12.09 -20.56
CA PRO A 457 -21.98 -10.66 -20.82
C PRO A 457 -21.22 -9.74 -19.86
N LEU A 458 -20.50 -10.27 -18.86
CA LEU A 458 -19.76 -9.47 -17.89
C LEU A 458 -18.42 -8.97 -18.46
N PRO A 459 -18.08 -7.67 -18.34
CA PRO A 459 -16.78 -7.15 -18.77
C PRO A 459 -15.61 -7.83 -18.05
N THR A 460 -14.47 -8.02 -18.73
CA THR A 460 -13.26 -8.61 -18.12
C THR A 460 -12.73 -7.83 -16.91
N TRP A 461 -13.12 -6.55 -16.77
CA TRP A 461 -12.74 -5.64 -15.69
C TRP A 461 -13.94 -5.19 -14.84
N GLY A 462 -14.26 -5.95 -13.79
CA GLY A 462 -15.20 -5.53 -12.74
C GLY A 462 -16.62 -5.20 -13.25
N HIS A 463 -17.28 -4.24 -12.60
CA HIS A 463 -18.60 -3.74 -13.00
C HIS A 463 -18.53 -2.23 -13.22
N PHE A 464 -17.73 -1.82 -14.20
CA PHE A 464 -17.56 -0.43 -14.60
C PHE A 464 -18.14 -0.17 -15.99
N LEU A 465 -18.95 0.89 -16.11
CA LEU A 465 -19.42 1.44 -17.39
C LEU A 465 -18.49 2.59 -17.80
N VAL A 466 -18.03 2.63 -19.06
CA VAL A 466 -17.12 3.69 -19.54
C VAL A 466 -17.91 4.68 -20.41
N LYS A 467 -18.00 5.94 -19.98
CA LYS A 467 -18.61 7.02 -20.77
C LYS A 467 -17.63 7.56 -21.81
N PRO A 468 -18.11 8.05 -22.97
CA PRO A 468 -17.28 8.84 -23.88
C PRO A 468 -16.96 10.19 -23.22
N PRO A 469 -15.71 10.68 -23.30
CA PRO A 469 -15.37 12.00 -22.76
C PRO A 469 -15.94 13.12 -23.63
N SER A 470 -16.30 14.25 -23.02
CA SER A 470 -16.52 15.49 -23.76
C SER A 470 -15.18 16.08 -24.26
N GLU A 471 -15.26 17.07 -25.17
CA GLU A 471 -14.11 17.65 -25.87
C GLU A 471 -12.99 18.09 -24.91
N SER A 472 -13.34 18.78 -23.82
CA SER A 472 -12.42 19.25 -22.79
C SER A 472 -11.61 18.13 -22.13
N TYR A 473 -12.20 16.95 -21.95
CA TYR A 473 -11.56 15.80 -21.30
C TYR A 473 -11.02 14.75 -22.28
N ALA A 474 -11.24 14.89 -23.58
CA ALA A 474 -10.93 13.89 -24.60
C ALA A 474 -9.42 13.77 -24.95
N HIS A 475 -8.60 14.73 -24.55
CA HIS A 475 -7.17 14.75 -24.85
C HIS A 475 -6.40 13.62 -24.11
N ALA A 476 -5.39 13.03 -24.77
CA ALA A 476 -4.78 11.76 -24.33
C ALA A 476 -4.19 11.78 -22.91
N THR A 477 -3.64 12.92 -22.47
CA THR A 477 -3.04 13.14 -21.15
C THR A 477 -4.05 13.51 -20.06
N SER A 478 -5.33 13.70 -20.40
CA SER A 478 -6.40 14.12 -19.48
C SER A 478 -6.42 13.30 -18.19
N PRO A 479 -6.36 13.93 -17.00
CA PRO A 479 -6.48 13.23 -15.72
C PRO A 479 -7.83 12.50 -15.59
N ALA A 480 -8.92 13.05 -16.15
CA ALA A 480 -10.24 12.42 -16.11
C ALA A 480 -10.29 11.06 -16.83
N LEU A 481 -9.36 10.79 -17.75
CA LEU A 481 -9.22 9.50 -18.43
C LEU A 481 -8.33 8.50 -17.67
N HIS A 482 -7.83 8.81 -16.46
CA HIS A 482 -6.94 7.93 -15.70
C HIS A 482 -7.57 6.56 -15.42
N ALA A 483 -8.75 6.50 -14.79
CA ALA A 483 -9.43 5.23 -14.51
C ALA A 483 -9.69 4.41 -15.80
N LYS A 484 -10.04 5.08 -16.91
CA LYS A 484 -10.20 4.44 -18.22
C LYS A 484 -8.90 3.81 -18.71
N ARG A 485 -7.79 4.56 -18.68
CA ARG A 485 -6.46 4.05 -19.06
C ARG A 485 -6.05 2.86 -18.19
N MET A 486 -6.27 2.93 -16.87
CA MET A 486 -5.93 1.85 -15.94
C MET A 486 -6.68 0.54 -16.25
N VAL A 487 -8.00 0.58 -16.41
CA VAL A 487 -8.77 -0.66 -16.71
C VAL A 487 -8.46 -1.22 -18.10
N GLN A 488 -8.21 -0.36 -19.09
CA GLN A 488 -7.85 -0.78 -20.45
C GLN A 488 -6.43 -1.35 -20.55
N TRP A 489 -5.48 -0.80 -19.79
CA TRP A 489 -4.08 -1.25 -19.78
C TRP A 489 -3.91 -2.58 -19.03
N LEU A 490 -4.60 -2.75 -17.89
CA LEU A 490 -4.54 -3.99 -17.12
C LEU A 490 -5.34 -5.14 -17.76
N GLY A 491 -6.55 -4.87 -18.26
CA GLY A 491 -7.43 -5.89 -18.83
C GLY A 491 -7.66 -7.07 -17.87
N ASP A 492 -7.21 -8.25 -18.28
CA ASP A 492 -7.24 -9.52 -17.54
C ASP A 492 -6.09 -9.68 -16.51
N ARG A 493 -5.04 -8.87 -16.62
CA ARG A 493 -3.80 -8.97 -15.82
C ARG A 493 -3.88 -8.32 -14.44
N GLN A 494 -5.08 -8.13 -13.90
CA GLN A 494 -5.26 -7.47 -12.61
C GLN A 494 -4.65 -8.32 -11.47
N PRO A 495 -3.90 -7.72 -10.53
CA PRO A 495 -3.05 -8.44 -9.59
C PRO A 495 -3.83 -9.22 -8.52
N THR A 496 -5.02 -8.74 -8.15
CA THR A 496 -5.82 -9.31 -7.06
C THR A 496 -6.70 -10.45 -7.59
N SER A 497 -6.67 -11.61 -6.95
CA SER A 497 -7.47 -12.79 -7.34
C SER A 497 -8.84 -12.79 -6.66
N ALA A 498 -9.92 -12.85 -7.44
CA ALA A 498 -11.28 -13.01 -6.93
C ALA A 498 -11.43 -14.28 -6.06
N VAL A 499 -10.79 -15.40 -6.46
CA VAL A 499 -10.86 -16.67 -5.72
C VAL A 499 -10.11 -16.58 -4.38
N LYS A 500 -8.93 -15.95 -4.35
CA LYS A 500 -8.20 -15.69 -3.08
C LYS A 500 -8.94 -14.72 -2.17
N CYS A 501 -9.58 -13.69 -2.73
CA CYS A 501 -10.43 -12.79 -1.97
C CYS A 501 -11.63 -13.53 -1.37
N ALA A 502 -12.30 -14.38 -2.14
CA ALA A 502 -13.42 -15.19 -1.67
C ALA A 502 -13.03 -16.11 -0.50
N GLU A 503 -11.85 -16.74 -0.56
CA GLU A 503 -11.31 -17.56 0.53
C GLU A 503 -11.09 -16.76 1.83
N LEU A 504 -10.49 -15.56 1.75
CA LEU A 504 -10.31 -14.71 2.94
C LEU A 504 -11.63 -14.16 3.49
N VAL A 505 -12.57 -13.80 2.60
CA VAL A 505 -13.91 -13.34 2.98
C VAL A 505 -14.73 -14.48 3.61
N TRP A 506 -14.53 -15.72 3.17
CA TRP A 506 -15.07 -16.90 3.86
C TRP A 506 -14.47 -17.04 5.27
N GLN A 507 -13.15 -16.95 5.42
CA GLN A 507 -12.50 -17.03 6.74
C GLN A 507 -12.99 -15.92 7.70
N LEU A 508 -13.26 -14.70 7.20
CA LEU A 508 -13.80 -13.60 8.02
C LEU A 508 -15.15 -13.92 8.67
N ALA A 509 -16.02 -14.66 7.97
CA ALA A 509 -17.29 -15.10 8.53
C ALA A 509 -17.14 -16.12 9.67
N HIS A 510 -16.04 -16.87 9.67
CA HIS A 510 -15.80 -17.95 10.62
C HIS A 510 -14.83 -17.56 11.76
N CYS A 511 -14.07 -16.47 11.63
CA CYS A 511 -13.11 -16.01 12.65
C CYS A 511 -13.78 -15.28 13.83
N SER A 512 -13.23 -15.34 15.05
CA SER A 512 -13.88 -14.71 16.22
C SER A 512 -13.77 -13.19 16.23
N TYR A 513 -12.65 -12.62 15.76
CA TYR A 513 -12.33 -11.20 15.86
C TYR A 513 -12.04 -10.57 14.48
N PRO A 514 -13.06 -10.40 13.62
CA PRO A 514 -12.88 -9.78 12.30
C PRO A 514 -12.52 -8.28 12.45
N PRO A 515 -11.63 -7.74 11.60
CA PRO A 515 -11.34 -6.30 11.57
C PRO A 515 -12.51 -5.51 10.96
N LEU A 516 -12.54 -4.20 11.18
CA LEU A 516 -13.48 -3.29 10.47
C LEU A 516 -13.14 -3.17 8.98
N ARG A 517 -11.85 -3.15 8.60
CA ARG A 517 -11.41 -3.04 7.20
C ARG A 517 -10.51 -4.21 6.82
N LEU A 518 -10.72 -4.83 5.66
CA LEU A 518 -9.81 -5.80 5.06
C LEU A 518 -9.41 -5.36 3.65
N LEU A 519 -8.17 -4.86 3.55
CA LEU A 519 -7.50 -4.50 2.30
C LEU A 519 -7.09 -5.76 1.53
N LEU A 520 -7.49 -5.86 0.25
CA LEU A 520 -7.19 -7.03 -0.58
C LEU A 520 -6.42 -6.63 -1.85
N GLY A 521 -5.15 -7.05 -1.90
CA GLY A 521 -4.20 -6.77 -2.98
C GLY A 521 -3.16 -5.71 -2.60
N SER A 522 -1.93 -5.83 -3.11
CA SER A 522 -0.81 -4.94 -2.77
C SER A 522 -1.13 -3.46 -3.09
N TYR A 523 -1.66 -3.21 -4.29
CA TYR A 523 -2.14 -1.90 -4.74
C TYR A 523 -3.12 -1.24 -3.75
N ALA A 524 -3.98 -2.02 -3.08
CA ALA A 524 -4.93 -1.49 -2.10
C ALA A 524 -4.22 -1.01 -0.84
N ILE A 525 -3.29 -1.83 -0.34
CA ILE A 525 -2.48 -1.54 0.85
C ILE A 525 -1.59 -0.31 0.59
N GLU A 526 -0.91 -0.26 -0.55
CA GLU A 526 -0.02 0.83 -0.95
C GLU A 526 -0.79 2.15 -1.12
N SER A 527 -1.83 2.15 -1.96
CA SER A 527 -2.61 3.38 -2.26
C SER A 527 -3.27 3.97 -1.01
N ILE A 528 -3.78 3.13 -0.10
CA ILE A 528 -4.43 3.61 1.12
C ILE A 528 -3.38 4.05 2.15
N ARG A 529 -2.25 3.36 2.28
CA ARG A 529 -1.13 3.82 3.13
C ARG A 529 -0.65 5.21 2.72
N ASP A 530 -0.45 5.44 1.42
CA ASP A 530 0.03 6.73 0.92
C ASP A 530 -1.03 7.84 1.03
N ARG A 531 -2.33 7.51 0.84
CA ARG A 531 -3.40 8.46 1.16
C ARG A 531 -3.42 8.82 2.64
N MET A 532 -3.31 7.86 3.56
CA MET A 532 -3.29 8.15 5.00
C MET A 532 -2.09 8.98 5.41
N ARG A 533 -0.92 8.78 4.79
CA ARG A 533 0.24 9.66 4.95
C ARG A 533 -0.08 11.09 4.52
N SER A 534 -0.62 11.27 3.31
CA SER A 534 -1.03 12.58 2.79
C SER A 534 -2.08 13.28 3.66
N VAL A 535 -3.06 12.55 4.22
CA VAL A 535 -4.01 13.10 5.20
C VAL A 535 -3.30 13.58 6.46
N THR A 536 -2.33 12.80 6.94
CA THR A 536 -1.58 13.12 8.16
C THR A 536 -0.69 14.33 7.95
N GLU A 537 0.03 14.42 6.82
CA GLU A 537 0.85 15.56 6.44
C GLU A 537 0.01 16.85 6.34
N GLU A 538 -1.14 16.78 5.65
CA GLU A 538 -2.10 17.89 5.57
C GLU A 538 -2.62 18.30 6.97
N LEU A 539 -3.01 17.34 7.81
CA LEU A 539 -3.44 17.63 9.18
C LEU A 539 -2.35 18.33 9.99
N GLU A 540 -1.10 17.86 9.89
CA GLU A 540 0.03 18.39 10.64
C GLU A 540 0.43 19.82 10.20
N ASP A 541 0.30 20.15 8.91
CA ASP A 541 0.48 21.51 8.38
C ASP A 541 -0.57 22.47 8.96
N TRP A 542 -1.85 22.06 8.93
CA TRP A 542 -2.98 22.92 9.33
C TRP A 542 -3.34 22.89 10.83
N LYS A 543 -2.76 21.98 11.63
CA LYS A 543 -3.11 21.79 13.07
C LYS A 543 -2.95 23.05 13.93
N HIS A 544 -2.13 24.01 13.50
CA HIS A 544 -1.91 25.27 14.22
C HIS A 544 -3.17 26.15 14.25
N LEU A 545 -4.16 25.89 13.39
CA LEU A 545 -5.49 26.53 13.38
C LEU A 545 -6.48 25.89 14.38
N ASN A 546 -6.00 25.28 15.46
CA ASN A 546 -6.85 24.78 16.54
C ASN A 546 -7.18 25.90 17.54
N PHE A 547 -8.40 25.89 18.06
CA PHE A 547 -8.85 26.81 19.11
C PHE A 547 -8.95 26.05 20.43
N PRO A 548 -7.95 26.14 21.33
CA PRO A 548 -8.06 25.52 22.65
C PRO A 548 -9.21 26.16 23.40
N THR A 549 -10.04 25.34 24.05
CA THR A 549 -11.07 25.82 24.97
C THR A 549 -10.36 26.47 26.16
N THR A 550 -10.41 27.79 26.26
CA THR A 550 -9.86 28.50 27.42
C THR A 550 -10.67 28.13 28.66
N ALA A 551 -9.98 28.01 29.80
CA ALA A 551 -10.61 27.79 31.09
C ALA A 551 -11.20 29.09 31.66
N ASP A 552 -11.82 29.93 30.82
CA ASP A 552 -12.36 31.25 31.16
C ASP A 552 -13.75 31.11 31.84
N GLY A 553 -13.80 30.29 32.88
CA GLY A 553 -14.96 30.10 33.76
C GLY A 553 -14.69 30.48 35.22
N GLU A 554 -13.43 30.69 35.61
CA GLU A 554 -13.04 31.04 36.98
C GLU A 554 -12.04 32.21 36.98
N LEU A 555 -12.13 33.07 38.00
CA LEU A 555 -11.25 34.23 38.27
C LEU A 555 -11.52 35.55 37.50
N ALA A 556 -12.78 35.96 37.44
CA ALA A 556 -13.17 37.39 37.36
C ALA A 556 -13.83 37.87 38.67
N MET A 557 -13.19 37.59 39.80
CA MET A 557 -13.50 38.17 41.13
C MET A 557 -12.28 38.98 41.57
N GLN A 558 -12.07 40.15 40.97
CA GLN A 558 -11.08 41.12 41.45
C GLN A 558 -11.77 42.10 42.41
N ASP A 559 -11.40 41.94 43.68
CA ASP A 559 -11.42 42.90 44.78
C ASP A 559 -12.18 44.23 44.57
N ASP A 560 -13.33 44.32 45.23
CA ASP A 560 -14.04 45.58 45.49
C ASP A 560 -13.17 46.46 46.42
N PRO A 561 -12.72 47.66 46.00
CA PRO A 561 -11.79 48.45 46.78
C PRO A 561 -12.46 49.01 48.04
N ALA A 562 -11.82 48.77 49.19
CA ALA A 562 -12.31 49.18 50.49
C ALA A 562 -12.72 50.66 50.53
N ILE A 563 -13.92 50.92 51.04
CA ILE A 563 -14.37 52.27 51.41
C ILE A 563 -13.40 52.81 52.47
N GLY A 564 -12.62 53.82 52.07
CA GLY A 564 -11.75 54.55 52.97
C GLY A 564 -12.56 55.44 53.90
N ASP A 565 -12.50 55.14 55.19
CA ASP A 565 -12.95 56.01 56.27
C ASP A 565 -11.77 56.90 56.70
N GLU A 566 -11.88 58.22 56.56
CA GLU A 566 -11.17 59.19 57.41
C GLU A 566 -11.72 60.62 57.28
N SER A 567 -12.16 61.15 58.43
CA SER A 567 -12.40 62.57 58.83
C SER A 567 -13.37 63.46 58.06
#